data_AF-A0AA37LEP4-F1
#
_entry.id   AF-A0AA37LEP4-F1
#
_cell.length_a   1.000
_cell.length_b   1.000
_cell.length_c   1.000
_cell.angle_alpha   90.00
_cell.angle_beta   90.00
_cell.angle_gamma   90.00
#
_symmetry.space_group_name_H-M   'P 1'
#
loop_
_entity.id
_entity.type
_entity.pdbx_description
1 polymer ?
#
loop_
_entity_poly.entity_id
_entity_poly.type
_entity_poly.pdbx_seq_one_letter_code
_entity_poly.pdbx_strand_id
1 'polypeptide(L)'
;MSQTSTIVTASVAAAVTGLVAYAAYFDYQRRNKAEFRRELRRNERRQHKAEKEEAQQETVRQRQAIKQAVNDAKDEGFPTDVEQKEAYFLQQVSEGETLSADRQSNPHTDISNKGNMVSFADSSDDTATRAVEAALAFYKGLKVYPTPGDLISIYDKTVPKPVLDVLAEMIAYDDSLVIGQYQGGINADLGNMPTVGLD
;
A
#
# COMPACT_ATOMS: atom_id res chain seq x y z
N MET A 1 -24.87 -13.47 49.60
CA MET A 1 -24.04 -13.49 48.38
C MET A 1 -24.04 -14.83 47.63
N SER A 2 -24.65 -15.91 48.13
CA SER A 2 -24.68 -17.22 47.44
C SER A 2 -25.64 -17.27 46.25
N GLN A 3 -26.83 -16.66 46.34
CA GLN A 3 -27.85 -16.71 45.28
C GLN A 3 -27.45 -16.00 43.99
N THR A 4 -26.74 -14.85 44.08
CA THR A 4 -26.23 -14.13 42.90
C THR A 4 -25.17 -14.93 42.16
N SER A 5 -24.26 -15.59 42.89
CA SER A 5 -23.26 -16.48 42.30
C SER A 5 -23.93 -17.67 41.60
N THR A 6 -24.95 -18.28 42.21
CA THR A 6 -25.72 -19.37 41.60
C THR A 6 -26.43 -18.96 40.31
N ILE A 7 -27.06 -17.78 40.28
CA ILE A 7 -27.76 -17.28 39.08
C ILE A 7 -26.76 -17.01 37.94
N VAL A 8 -25.61 -16.40 38.24
CA VAL A 8 -24.57 -16.11 37.24
C VAL A 8 -23.95 -17.41 36.72
N THR A 9 -23.64 -18.39 37.58
CA THR A 9 -23.11 -19.67 37.12
C THR A 9 -24.11 -20.44 36.27
N ALA A 10 -25.40 -20.44 36.65
CA ALA A 10 -26.45 -21.10 35.89
C ALA A 10 -26.65 -20.47 34.51
N SER A 11 -26.60 -19.13 34.39
CA SER A 11 -26.75 -18.44 33.11
C SER A 11 -25.56 -18.66 32.17
N VAL A 12 -24.33 -18.64 32.70
CA VAL A 12 -23.12 -18.96 31.92
C VAL A 12 -23.15 -20.41 31.44
N ALA A 13 -23.51 -21.36 32.31
CA ALA A 13 -23.61 -22.78 31.94
C ALA A 13 -24.66 -23.02 30.84
N ALA A 14 -25.81 -22.34 30.91
CA ALA A 14 -26.84 -22.40 29.88
C ALA A 14 -26.37 -21.81 28.55
N ALA A 15 -25.68 -20.66 28.57
CA ALA A 15 -25.14 -20.03 27.35
C ALA A 15 -24.09 -20.92 26.66
N VAL A 16 -23.14 -21.47 27.42
CA VAL A 16 -22.11 -22.37 26.89
C VAL A 16 -22.74 -23.62 26.28
N THR A 17 -23.73 -24.22 26.96
CA THR A 17 -24.45 -25.40 26.46
C THR A 17 -25.21 -25.09 25.17
N GLY A 18 -25.85 -23.92 25.09
CA GLY A 18 -26.50 -23.44 23.87
C GLY A 18 -25.53 -23.28 22.70
N LEU A 19 -24.34 -22.72 22.93
CA LEU A 19 -23.31 -22.58 21.90
C LEU A 19 -22.76 -23.93 21.42
N VAL A 20 -22.52 -24.88 22.34
CA VAL A 20 -22.06 -26.22 21.99
C VAL A 20 -23.12 -26.98 21.19
N ALA A 21 -24.39 -26.91 21.61
CA ALA A 21 -25.51 -27.50 20.87
C ALA A 21 -25.67 -26.87 19.48
N TYR A 22 -25.52 -25.55 19.37
CA TYR A 22 -25.55 -24.85 18.08
C TYR A 22 -24.39 -25.28 17.18
N ALA A 23 -23.17 -25.41 17.71
CA ALA A 23 -22.02 -25.88 16.95
C ALA A 23 -22.22 -27.32 16.41
N ALA A 24 -22.77 -28.21 17.23
CA ALA A 24 -23.10 -29.58 16.81
C ALA A 24 -24.20 -29.61 15.73
N TYR A 25 -25.26 -28.82 15.91
CA TYR A 25 -26.31 -28.64 14.89
C TYR A 25 -25.76 -28.07 13.59
N PHE A 26 -24.88 -27.07 13.67
CA PHE A 26 -24.27 -26.41 12.53
C PHE A 26 -23.33 -27.37 11.75
N ASP A 27 -22.54 -28.20 12.42
CA ASP A 27 -21.71 -29.23 11.76
C ASP A 27 -22.57 -30.32 11.09
N TYR A 28 -23.67 -30.73 11.71
CA TYR A 28 -24.65 -31.63 11.10
C TYR A 28 -25.28 -31.00 9.84
N GLN A 29 -25.67 -29.73 9.91
CA GLN A 29 -26.20 -28.97 8.78
C GLN A 29 -25.17 -28.86 7.63
N ARG A 30 -23.89 -28.66 7.98
CA ARG A 30 -22.77 -28.56 7.04
C ARG A 30 -22.53 -29.85 6.25
N ARG A 31 -22.67 -31.01 6.88
CA ARG A 31 -22.37 -32.30 6.23
C ARG A 31 -23.54 -32.86 5.41
N ASN A 32 -24.78 -32.65 5.86
CA ASN A 32 -25.95 -33.37 5.32
C ASN A 32 -26.75 -32.62 4.24
N LYS A 33 -26.56 -31.30 4.04
CA LYS A 33 -27.34 -30.53 3.05
C LYS A 33 -26.50 -30.12 1.84
N ALA A 34 -26.91 -30.54 0.63
CA ALA A 34 -26.21 -30.21 -0.62
C ALA A 34 -26.22 -28.71 -0.94
N GLU A 35 -27.38 -28.04 -0.77
CA GLU A 35 -27.53 -26.61 -1.03
C GLU A 35 -26.70 -25.74 -0.07
N PHE A 36 -26.67 -26.07 1.22
CA PHE A 36 -25.87 -25.35 2.21
C PHE A 36 -24.36 -25.38 1.90
N ARG A 37 -23.83 -26.51 1.41
CA ARG A 37 -22.43 -26.61 0.96
C ARG A 37 -22.17 -25.78 -0.30
N ARG A 38 -23.13 -25.72 -1.22
CA ARG A 38 -23.04 -24.90 -2.44
C ARG A 38 -23.03 -23.42 -2.07
N GLU A 39 -23.88 -23.02 -1.14
CA GLU A 39 -23.98 -21.64 -0.66
C GLU A 39 -22.72 -21.21 0.09
N LEU A 40 -22.16 -22.06 0.97
CA LEU A 40 -20.89 -21.77 1.66
C LEU A 40 -19.76 -21.54 0.66
N ARG A 41 -19.60 -22.43 -0.33
CA ARG A 41 -18.60 -22.27 -1.41
C ARG A 41 -18.86 -21.03 -2.28
N ARG A 42 -20.13 -20.68 -2.52
CA ARG A 42 -20.50 -19.49 -3.30
C ARG A 42 -20.16 -18.21 -2.52
N ASN A 43 -20.41 -18.19 -1.22
CA ASN A 43 -20.10 -17.06 -0.34
C ASN A 43 -18.59 -16.91 -0.15
N GLU A 44 -17.84 -17.99 0.08
CA GLU A 44 -16.37 -17.98 0.11
C GLU A 44 -15.78 -17.47 -1.21
N ARG A 45 -16.29 -17.95 -2.36
CA ARG A 45 -15.86 -17.46 -3.68
C ARG A 45 -16.22 -15.99 -3.91
N ARG A 46 -17.39 -15.54 -3.44
CA ARG A 46 -17.81 -14.14 -3.51
C ARG A 46 -16.94 -13.26 -2.63
N GLN A 47 -16.61 -13.69 -1.41
CA GLN A 47 -15.73 -12.97 -0.50
C GLN A 47 -14.32 -12.88 -1.08
N HIS A 48 -13.74 -13.99 -1.53
CA HIS A 48 -12.42 -13.96 -2.14
C HIS A 48 -12.39 -13.20 -3.48
N LYS A 49 -13.50 -13.20 -4.25
CA LYS A 49 -13.62 -12.34 -5.43
C LYS A 49 -13.74 -10.86 -5.04
N ALA A 50 -14.55 -10.54 -4.03
CA ALA A 50 -14.72 -9.18 -3.53
C ALA A 50 -13.42 -8.63 -2.96
N GLU A 51 -12.69 -9.39 -2.14
CA GLU A 51 -11.38 -9.01 -1.60
C GLU A 51 -10.36 -8.76 -2.72
N LYS A 52 -10.33 -9.63 -3.75
CA LYS A 52 -9.49 -9.40 -4.94
C LYS A 52 -9.90 -8.16 -5.71
N GLU A 53 -11.20 -7.92 -5.87
CA GLU A 53 -11.74 -6.76 -6.56
C GLU A 53 -11.49 -5.47 -5.77
N GLU A 54 -11.59 -5.50 -4.44
CA GLU A 54 -11.26 -4.41 -3.53
C GLU A 54 -9.76 -4.10 -3.57
N ALA A 55 -8.89 -5.10 -3.50
CA ALA A 55 -7.44 -4.91 -3.64
C ALA A 55 -7.07 -4.36 -5.04
N GLN A 56 -7.75 -4.81 -6.09
CA GLN A 56 -7.59 -4.26 -7.45
C GLN A 56 -8.12 -2.82 -7.53
N GLN A 57 -9.24 -2.51 -6.89
CA GLN A 57 -9.79 -1.16 -6.87
C GLN A 57 -8.89 -0.22 -6.07
N GLU A 58 -8.32 -0.66 -4.96
CA GLU A 58 -7.42 0.11 -4.13
C GLU A 58 -6.13 0.44 -4.91
N THR A 59 -5.51 -0.56 -5.54
CA THR A 59 -4.36 -0.32 -6.42
C THR A 59 -4.71 0.64 -7.54
N VAL A 60 -5.84 0.46 -8.24
CA VAL A 60 -6.29 1.40 -9.28
C VAL A 60 -6.51 2.82 -8.76
N ARG A 61 -7.10 2.97 -7.56
CA ARG A 61 -7.29 4.29 -6.92
C ARG A 61 -5.95 4.95 -6.58
N GLN A 62 -5.00 4.19 -6.03
CA GLN A 62 -3.65 4.67 -5.76
C GLN A 62 -2.98 5.13 -7.06
N ARG A 63 -3.05 4.33 -8.13
CA ARG A 63 -2.54 4.70 -9.45
C ARG A 63 -3.19 5.99 -9.99
N GLN A 64 -4.50 6.15 -9.78
CA GLN A 64 -5.22 7.34 -10.21
C GLN A 64 -4.77 8.59 -9.43
N ALA A 65 -4.57 8.47 -8.12
CA ALA A 65 -4.07 9.56 -7.28
C ALA A 65 -2.66 9.99 -7.72
N ILE A 66 -1.77 9.03 -7.98
CA ILE A 66 -0.41 9.29 -8.49
C ILE A 66 -0.48 10.05 -9.82
N LYS A 67 -1.34 9.61 -10.75
CA LYS A 67 -1.52 10.29 -12.05
C LYS A 67 -2.04 11.71 -11.92
N GLN A 68 -3.00 11.93 -11.02
CA GLN A 68 -3.52 13.28 -10.75
C GLN A 68 -2.43 14.18 -10.23
N ALA A 69 -1.65 13.73 -9.24
CA ALA A 69 -0.55 14.51 -8.67
C ALA A 69 0.53 14.86 -9.73
N VAL A 70 0.83 13.93 -10.65
CA VAL A 70 1.75 14.20 -11.77
C VAL A 70 1.19 15.23 -12.75
N ASN A 71 -0.10 15.17 -13.05
CA ASN A 71 -0.75 16.15 -13.93
C ASN A 71 -0.79 17.53 -13.28
N ASP A 72 -1.14 17.61 -12.00
CA ASP A 72 -1.12 18.86 -11.24
C ASP A 72 0.29 19.49 -11.25
N ALA A 73 1.34 18.68 -11.04
CA ALA A 73 2.73 19.13 -11.13
C ALA A 73 3.14 19.60 -12.54
N LYS A 74 2.56 19.03 -13.60
CA LYS A 74 2.79 19.48 -14.99
C LYS A 74 2.05 20.79 -15.28
N ASP A 75 0.85 20.95 -14.74
CA ASP A 75 0.01 22.14 -14.91
C ASP A 75 0.59 23.36 -14.19
N GLU A 76 1.28 23.18 -13.07
CA GLU A 76 2.07 24.21 -12.39
C GLU A 76 3.16 24.81 -13.31
N GLY A 77 3.66 24.02 -14.26
CA GLY A 77 4.74 24.40 -15.16
C GLY A 77 6.12 24.37 -14.50
N PHE A 78 7.16 24.40 -15.33
CA PHE A 78 8.55 24.32 -14.89
C PHE A 78 9.31 25.61 -15.26
N PRO A 79 10.28 26.04 -14.44
CA PRO A 79 11.10 27.20 -14.77
C PRO A 79 11.84 26.97 -16.09
N THR A 80 11.88 27.99 -16.95
CA THR A 80 12.55 27.90 -18.26
C THR A 80 13.99 28.36 -18.22
N ASP A 81 14.31 29.28 -17.31
CA ASP A 81 15.64 29.87 -17.15
C ASP A 81 16.61 28.94 -16.40
N VAL A 82 17.90 29.00 -16.74
CA VAL A 82 18.92 28.07 -16.23
C VAL A 82 19.14 28.27 -14.73
N GLU A 83 19.26 29.52 -14.27
CA GLU A 83 19.49 29.84 -12.87
C GLU A 83 18.30 29.41 -12.00
N GLN A 84 17.08 29.66 -12.47
CA GLN A 84 15.85 29.24 -11.80
C GLN A 84 15.67 27.72 -11.77
N LYS A 85 16.11 27.02 -12.83
CA LYS A 85 16.07 25.54 -12.87
C LYS A 85 16.99 24.93 -11.83
N GLU A 86 18.20 25.45 -11.67
CA GLU A 86 19.14 24.96 -10.65
C GLU A 86 18.60 25.19 -9.23
N ALA A 87 18.05 26.37 -8.96
CA ALA A 87 17.43 26.67 -7.67
C ALA A 87 16.22 25.76 -7.39
N TYR A 88 15.34 25.60 -8.39
CA TYR A 88 14.18 24.72 -8.30
C TYR A 88 14.60 23.25 -8.08
N PHE A 89 15.61 22.78 -8.82
CA PHE A 89 16.16 21.44 -8.66
C PHE A 89 16.63 21.21 -7.22
N LEU A 90 17.47 22.10 -6.68
CA LEU A 90 17.99 21.96 -5.31
C LEU A 90 16.89 21.98 -4.26
N GLN A 91 15.88 22.83 -4.44
CA GLN A 91 14.70 22.86 -3.57
C GLN A 91 13.94 21.52 -3.59
N GLN A 92 13.65 21.00 -4.79
CA GLN A 92 12.91 19.77 -4.96
C GLN A 92 13.67 18.54 -4.43
N VAL A 93 14.98 18.47 -4.63
CA VAL A 93 15.80 17.39 -4.03
C VAL A 93 15.80 17.49 -2.52
N SER A 94 16.00 18.68 -1.95
CA SER A 94 15.96 18.87 -0.49
C SER A 94 14.59 18.50 0.11
N GLU A 95 13.50 18.84 -0.57
CA GLU A 95 12.14 18.50 -0.15
C GLU A 95 11.87 16.99 -0.25
N GLY A 96 12.29 16.35 -1.34
CA GLY A 96 12.20 14.90 -1.51
C GLY A 96 13.01 14.14 -0.46
N GLU A 97 14.20 14.63 -0.10
CA GLU A 97 15.04 14.04 0.94
C GLU A 97 14.43 14.18 2.34
N THR A 98 13.87 15.33 2.70
CA THR A 98 13.21 15.49 4.01
C THR A 98 11.98 14.62 4.15
N LEU A 99 11.16 14.52 3.09
CA LEU A 99 9.98 13.65 3.07
C LEU A 99 10.36 12.15 3.11
N SER A 100 11.52 11.79 2.56
CA SER A 100 12.03 10.41 2.55
C SER A 100 12.79 10.02 3.82
N ALA A 101 13.44 10.96 4.51
CA ALA A 101 14.34 10.71 5.63
C ALA A 101 13.61 10.30 6.92
N ASP A 102 12.39 10.80 7.15
CA ASP A 102 11.64 10.62 8.39
C ASP A 102 11.32 9.17 8.76
N ARG A 103 11.57 8.21 7.87
CA ARG A 103 11.38 6.76 8.13
C ARG A 103 12.66 5.98 8.40
N GLN A 104 13.86 6.55 8.22
CA GLN A 104 15.11 5.83 8.58
C GLN A 104 15.35 5.73 10.09
N SER A 105 14.45 6.25 10.94
CA SER A 105 14.37 5.86 12.35
C SER A 105 13.78 4.45 12.46
N ASN A 106 14.63 3.48 12.14
CA ASN A 106 14.42 2.05 12.25
C ASN A 106 13.64 1.68 13.54
N PRO A 107 12.45 1.06 13.49
CA PRO A 107 11.93 0.34 14.63
C PRO A 107 12.73 -0.96 14.72
N HIS A 108 13.99 -0.86 15.13
CA HIS A 108 14.71 -2.02 15.60
C HIS A 108 13.97 -2.46 16.87
N THR A 109 13.26 -3.56 16.76
CA THR A 109 12.59 -4.26 17.85
C THR A 109 13.64 -4.66 18.89
N ASP A 110 13.98 -3.76 19.81
CA ASP A 110 14.59 -4.13 21.08
C ASP A 110 13.51 -4.76 21.96
N ILE A 111 13.48 -6.09 21.92
CA ILE A 111 12.79 -6.94 22.89
C ILE A 111 13.50 -6.74 24.24
N SER A 112 13.25 -5.64 24.95
CA SER A 112 13.74 -5.51 26.34
C SER A 112 12.93 -4.57 27.25
N ASN A 113 12.08 -3.66 26.74
CA ASN A 113 11.34 -2.76 27.64
C ASN A 113 9.81 -3.00 27.62
N LYS A 114 9.34 -3.95 28.44
CA LYS A 114 7.90 -4.24 28.69
C LYS A 114 7.23 -3.15 29.55
N GLY A 115 7.38 -1.87 29.19
CA GLY A 115 7.05 -0.79 30.11
C GLY A 115 6.58 0.52 29.51
N ASN A 116 6.05 0.58 28.28
CA ASN A 116 5.21 1.71 27.86
C ASN A 116 4.44 1.36 26.58
N MET A 117 3.19 0.93 26.70
CA MET A 117 2.27 0.85 25.56
C MET A 117 1.78 2.25 25.23
N VAL A 118 2.58 2.99 24.45
CA VAL A 118 2.03 4.10 23.67
C VAL A 118 1.55 3.47 22.36
N SER A 119 0.25 3.57 22.14
CA SER A 119 -0.44 3.25 20.91
C SER A 119 0.12 4.05 19.73
N PHE A 120 1.13 3.51 19.07
CA PHE A 120 1.52 3.94 17.73
C PHE A 120 0.56 3.27 16.75
N ALA A 121 -0.50 3.99 16.43
CA ALA A 121 -1.43 3.60 15.39
C ALA A 121 -0.64 3.37 14.10
N ASP A 122 -0.75 2.16 13.58
CA ASP A 122 -0.41 1.76 12.22
C ASP A 122 -1.23 2.63 11.24
N SER A 123 -0.67 3.76 10.81
CA SER A 123 -1.17 4.59 9.72
C SER A 123 -0.35 4.32 8.47
N SER A 124 -0.49 3.10 7.93
CA SER A 124 0.05 2.71 6.61
C SER A 124 -0.34 3.71 5.51
N ASP A 125 -1.48 4.38 5.65
CA ASP A 125 -2.00 5.43 4.77
C ASP A 125 -1.11 6.70 4.71
N ASP A 126 -0.48 7.07 5.84
CA ASP A 126 0.43 8.23 5.92
C ASP A 126 1.76 7.93 5.21
N THR A 127 2.25 6.69 5.31
CA THR A 127 3.51 6.30 4.67
C THR A 127 3.42 6.26 3.15
N ALA A 128 2.27 5.82 2.60
CA ALA A 128 2.02 5.80 1.17
C ALA A 128 1.89 7.24 0.65
N THR A 129 1.14 8.09 1.34
CA THR A 129 0.96 9.50 0.98
C THR A 129 2.30 10.25 0.96
N ARG A 130 3.13 10.10 1.99
CA ARG A 130 4.47 10.72 2.04
C ARG A 130 5.42 10.16 0.99
N ALA A 131 5.32 8.88 0.65
CA ALA A 131 6.09 8.30 -0.45
C ALA A 131 5.69 8.90 -1.81
N VAL A 132 4.40 9.19 -2.01
CA VAL A 132 3.89 9.88 -3.20
C VAL A 132 4.40 11.32 -3.25
N GLU A 133 4.35 12.07 -2.14
CA GLU A 133 4.86 13.44 -2.08
C GLU A 133 6.38 13.52 -2.31
N ALA A 134 7.14 12.63 -1.68
CA ALA A 134 8.58 12.53 -1.89
C ALA A 134 8.92 12.20 -3.35
N ALA A 135 8.21 11.22 -3.93
CA ALA A 135 8.39 10.83 -5.33
C ALA A 135 8.06 11.99 -6.29
N LEU A 136 7.04 12.78 -5.97
CA LEU A 136 6.66 13.95 -6.76
C LEU A 136 7.76 15.01 -6.78
N ALA A 137 8.42 15.25 -5.65
CA ALA A 137 9.57 16.15 -5.57
C ALA A 137 10.75 15.65 -6.41
N PHE A 138 11.08 14.36 -6.34
CA PHE A 138 12.13 13.76 -7.18
C PHE A 138 11.78 13.76 -8.67
N TYR A 139 10.51 13.54 -9.02
CA TYR A 139 10.01 13.66 -10.39
C TYR A 139 10.17 15.08 -10.93
N LYS A 140 9.81 16.11 -10.13
CA LYS A 140 10.02 17.52 -10.47
C LYS A 140 11.52 17.83 -10.68
N GLY A 141 12.40 17.26 -9.84
CA GLY A 141 13.85 17.35 -10.02
C GLY A 141 14.34 16.74 -11.33
N LEU A 142 13.87 15.53 -11.68
CA LEU A 142 14.19 14.86 -12.95
C LEU A 142 13.78 15.68 -14.18
N LYS A 143 12.67 16.42 -14.09
CA LYS A 143 12.14 17.23 -15.19
C LYS A 143 13.00 18.42 -15.57
N VAL A 144 13.63 19.04 -14.59
CA VAL A 144 14.47 20.22 -14.81
C VAL A 144 15.94 19.87 -15.06
N TYR A 145 16.32 18.60 -14.84
CA TYR A 145 17.69 18.13 -14.98
C TYR A 145 18.05 17.81 -16.44
N PRO A 146 19.23 18.23 -16.94
CA PRO A 146 19.60 18.06 -18.35
C PRO A 146 19.85 16.59 -18.76
N THR A 147 20.33 15.74 -17.84
CA THR A 147 20.62 14.31 -18.09
C THR A 147 19.90 13.40 -17.08
N PRO A 148 18.56 13.19 -17.21
CA PRO A 148 17.77 12.49 -16.19
C PRO A 148 18.25 11.04 -15.93
N GLY A 149 18.93 10.41 -16.88
CA GLY A 149 19.54 9.08 -16.74
C GLY A 149 20.66 9.00 -15.69
N ASP A 150 21.45 10.06 -15.52
CA ASP A 150 22.50 10.09 -14.49
C ASP A 150 21.86 10.27 -13.10
N LEU A 151 20.85 11.13 -13.02
CA LEU A 151 20.17 11.46 -11.77
C LEU A 151 19.40 10.26 -11.20
N ILE A 152 18.71 9.48 -12.05
CA ILE A 152 18.02 8.26 -11.59
C ILE A 152 18.99 7.23 -11.02
N SER A 153 20.24 7.16 -11.52
CA SER A 153 21.27 6.25 -11.01
C SER A 153 21.77 6.63 -9.61
N ILE A 154 21.65 7.91 -9.25
CA ILE A 154 21.96 8.42 -7.91
C ILE A 154 20.78 8.13 -6.99
N TYR A 155 19.55 8.41 -7.43
CA TYR A 155 18.34 8.14 -6.65
C TYR A 155 18.19 6.66 -6.31
N ASP A 156 18.51 5.75 -7.23
CA ASP A 156 18.51 4.30 -6.98
C ASP A 156 19.39 3.90 -5.77
N LYS A 157 20.44 4.68 -5.48
CA LYS A 157 21.38 4.42 -4.37
C LYS A 157 21.03 5.14 -3.09
N THR A 158 20.42 6.32 -3.17
CA THR A 158 20.23 7.20 -2.01
C THR A 158 18.80 7.24 -1.50
N VAL A 159 17.81 6.99 -2.36
CA VAL A 159 16.38 7.10 -2.04
C VAL A 159 15.82 5.73 -1.60
N PRO A 160 14.95 5.67 -0.56
CA PRO A 160 14.32 4.41 -0.15
C PRO A 160 13.49 3.75 -1.25
N LYS A 161 13.52 2.41 -1.34
CA LYS A 161 12.77 1.62 -2.32
C LYS A 161 11.28 1.99 -2.45
N PRO A 162 10.51 2.22 -1.35
CA PRO A 162 9.09 2.57 -1.48
C PRO A 162 8.85 3.87 -2.27
N VAL A 163 9.77 4.83 -2.20
CA VAL A 163 9.67 6.09 -2.95
C VAL A 163 10.07 5.88 -4.41
N LEU A 164 11.09 5.05 -4.66
CA LEU A 164 11.52 4.67 -6.01
C LEU A 164 10.43 3.90 -6.77
N ASP A 165 9.69 3.02 -6.10
CA ASP A 165 8.58 2.28 -6.71
C ASP A 165 7.47 3.22 -7.20
N VAL A 166 7.12 4.22 -6.38
CA VAL A 166 6.13 5.26 -6.75
C VAL A 166 6.67 6.18 -7.84
N LEU A 167 7.94 6.57 -7.76
CA LEU A 167 8.61 7.37 -8.78
C LEU A 167 8.65 6.64 -10.14
N ALA A 168 8.95 5.35 -10.15
CA ALA A 168 8.92 4.52 -11.35
C ALA A 168 7.52 4.47 -11.96
N GLU A 169 6.47 4.42 -11.13
CA GLU A 169 5.09 4.52 -11.60
C GLU A 169 4.77 5.88 -12.22
N MET A 170 5.24 6.99 -11.62
CA MET A 170 5.10 8.34 -12.19
C MET A 170 5.82 8.49 -13.54
N ILE A 171 7.04 7.93 -13.65
CA ILE A 171 7.82 7.92 -14.89
C ILE A 171 7.13 7.10 -15.97
N ALA A 172 6.60 5.92 -15.64
CA ALA A 172 5.90 5.06 -16.60
C ALA A 172 4.61 5.70 -17.14
N TYR A 173 4.02 6.66 -16.43
CA TYR A 173 2.91 7.47 -16.92
C TYR A 173 3.36 8.65 -17.78
N ASP A 174 4.61 9.10 -17.64
CA ASP A 174 5.12 10.28 -18.31
C ASP A 174 6.19 9.98 -19.37
N ASP A 175 5.72 9.69 -20.58
CA ASP A 175 6.56 9.42 -21.76
C ASP A 175 7.49 10.58 -22.18
N SER A 176 7.31 11.78 -21.61
CA SER A 176 8.15 12.94 -21.92
C SER A 176 9.50 12.92 -21.17
N LEU A 177 9.70 12.01 -20.21
CA LEU A 177 11.01 11.74 -19.62
C LEU A 177 11.73 10.66 -20.45
N VAL A 178 12.68 11.08 -21.30
CA VAL A 178 13.54 10.14 -22.04
C VAL A 178 14.65 9.65 -21.10
N ILE A 179 14.34 8.62 -20.31
CA ILE A 179 15.33 7.92 -19.51
C ILE A 179 15.94 6.84 -20.40
N GLY A 180 17.08 7.13 -21.03
CA GLY A 180 17.79 6.15 -21.86
C GLY A 180 18.05 4.86 -21.10
N GLN A 181 17.77 3.70 -21.72
CA GLN A 181 17.89 2.32 -21.21
C GLN A 181 18.15 2.18 -19.69
N TYR A 182 17.21 2.63 -18.86
CA TYR A 182 17.27 2.36 -17.44
C TYR A 182 16.91 0.88 -17.20
N GLN A 183 17.93 0.04 -17.01
CA GLN A 183 17.80 -1.33 -16.52
C GLN A 183 17.66 -1.35 -14.99
N GLY A 184 16.76 -0.54 -14.43
CA GLY A 184 16.37 -0.67 -13.03
C GLY A 184 15.43 -1.85 -12.90
N GLY A 185 15.97 -3.00 -12.48
CA GLY A 185 15.22 -4.22 -12.20
C GLY A 185 14.30 -4.05 -10.99
N ILE A 186 13.23 -3.28 -11.13
CA ILE A 186 12.00 -3.57 -10.40
C ILE A 186 11.44 -4.78 -11.13
N ASN A 187 11.39 -5.94 -10.47
CA ASN A 187 10.74 -7.14 -10.97
C ASN A 187 9.23 -6.86 -11.08
N ALA A 188 8.83 -6.05 -12.06
CA ALA A 188 7.51 -6.13 -12.62
C ALA A 188 7.51 -7.43 -13.42
N ASP A 189 7.16 -8.52 -12.72
CA ASP A 189 6.68 -9.76 -13.31
C ASP A 189 5.35 -9.49 -14.05
N LEU A 190 5.40 -8.60 -15.04
CA LEU A 190 4.34 -8.30 -16.01
C LEU A 190 4.31 -9.36 -17.12
N GLY A 191 5.34 -10.22 -17.19
CA GLY A 191 5.49 -11.27 -18.19
C GLY A 191 4.78 -12.58 -17.85
N ASN A 192 4.30 -12.76 -16.61
CA ASN A 192 3.69 -14.02 -16.15
C ASN A 192 2.21 -13.89 -15.76
N MET A 193 1.51 -12.85 -16.24
CA MET A 193 0.05 -12.79 -16.14
C MET A 193 -0.55 -13.90 -17.02
N PRO A 194 -1.34 -14.84 -16.47
CA PRO A 194 -2.05 -15.81 -17.29
C PRO A 194 -2.99 -15.04 -18.23
N THR A 195 -2.71 -15.13 -19.52
CA THR A 195 -3.61 -14.69 -20.58
C THR A 195 -4.91 -15.46 -20.43
N VAL A 196 -5.93 -14.82 -19.84
CA VAL A 196 -7.29 -15.37 -19.80
C VAL A 196 -7.83 -15.39 -21.23
N GLY A 197 -7.60 -16.51 -21.91
CA GLY A 197 -8.20 -16.80 -23.20
C GLY A 197 -9.71 -16.71 -23.10
N LEU A 198 -10.28 -15.77 -23.84
CA LEU A 198 -11.69 -15.82 -24.25
C LEU A 198 -11.77 -16.73 -25.47
N ASP A 199 -11.99 -18.03 -25.23
CA ASP A 199 -12.67 -18.95 -26.14
C ASP A 199 -13.38 -20.04 -25.31
#